data_AF-A0A7C6UR03-F1
#
_entry.id   AF-A0A7C6UR03-F1
#
_cell.length_a   1.000
_cell.length_b   1.000
_cell.length_c   1.000
_cell.angle_alpha   90.00
_cell.angle_beta   90.00
_cell.angle_gamma   90.00
#
_symmetry.space_group_name_H-M   'P 1'
#
loop_
_entity.id
_entity.type
_entity.pdbx_description
1 polymer ?
#
loop_
_entity_poly.entity_id
_entity_poly.type
_entity_poly.pdbx_seq_one_letter_code
_entity_poly.pdbx_strand_id
1 'polypeptide(L)' 'MKSKRQAQLLKIVEKREVETQEELMHYLREYGIKVTQATISRDIKELRLAKVPNGRG' A
#
# COMPACT_ATOMS: atom_id res chain seq x y z
N MET A 1 8.90 0.32 13.30
CA MET A 1 8.88 1.03 12.00
C MET A 1 8.17 0.23 10.90
N LYS A 2 8.60 -1.01 10.60
CA LYS A 2 7.94 -1.90 9.61
C LYS A 2 6.48 -2.22 9.93
N SER A 3 6.19 -2.66 11.16
CA SER A 3 4.82 -2.96 11.61
C SER A 3 3.86 -1.78 11.48
N LYS A 4 4.28 -0.58 11.91
CA LYS A 4 3.51 0.67 11.76
C LYS A 4 3.20 0.99 10.29
N ARG A 5 4.18 0.83 9.41
CA ARG A 5 4.01 1.04 7.97
C ARG A 5 3.04 0.04 7.37
N GLN A 6 3.20 -1.25 7.66
CA GLN A 6 2.32 -2.30 7.15
C GLN A 6 0.88 -2.11 7.64
N ALA A 7 0.69 -1.75 8.91
CA ALA A 7 -0.62 -1.42 9.45
C ALA A 7 -1.25 -0.19 8.74
N GLN A 8 -0.45 0.83 8.42
CA GLN A 8 -0.93 1.98 7.68
C GLN A 8 -1.25 1.63 6.22
N LEU A 9 -0.47 0.76 5.59
CA LEU A 9 -0.71 0.25 4.24
C LEU A 9 -2.06 -0.47 4.16
N LEU A 10 -2.35 -1.37 5.11
CA LEU A 10 -3.66 -2.04 5.23
C LEU A 10 -4.81 -1.03 5.35
N LYS A 11 -4.68 -0.03 6.24
CA LYS A 11 -5.68 1.03 6.38
C LYS A 11 -5.90 1.85 5.09
N ILE A 12 -4.85 2.04 4.29
CA ILE A 12 -4.96 2.77 3.03
C ILE A 12 -5.75 1.94 2.01
N VAL A 13 -5.40 0.67 1.81
CA VAL A 13 -6.08 -0.21 0.83
C VAL A 13 -7.51 -0.55 1.25
N GLU A 14 -7.84 -0.51 2.53
CA GLU A 14 -9.22 -0.66 3.03
C GLU A 14 -10.09 0.57 2.77
N LYS A 15 -9.49 1.77 2.71
CA LYS A 15 -10.22 3.05 2.67
C LYS A 15 -10.22 3.72 1.31
N ARG A 16 -9.31 3.31 0.41
CA ARG A 16 -9.08 3.97 -0.87
C ARG A 16 -8.96 2.92 -1.96
N GLU A 17 -9.50 3.24 -3.12
CA GLU A 17 -9.15 2.53 -4.35
C GLU A 17 -7.69 2.87 -4.67
N VAL A 18 -6.86 1.83 -4.77
CA VAL A 18 -5.42 1.95 -5.03
C VAL A 18 -5.11 1.07 -6.23
N GLU A 19 -4.58 1.68 -7.27
CA GLU A 19 -4.29 1.00 -8.53
C GLU A 19 -2.81 0.62 -8.68
N THR A 20 -1.92 1.42 -8.08
CA THR A 20 -0.47 1.35 -8.26
C THR A 20 0.31 1.38 -6.94
N GLN A 21 1.58 0.97 -6.98
CA GLN A 21 2.44 1.01 -5.79
C GLN A 21 2.91 2.43 -5.48
N GLU A 22 3.05 3.26 -6.50
CA GLU A 22 3.36 4.67 -6.42
C GLU A 22 2.28 5.43 -5.64
N GLU A 23 1.01 5.09 -5.82
CA GLU A 23 -0.09 5.63 -5.01
C GLU A 23 0.03 5.25 -3.54
N LEU A 24 0.35 3.99 -3.22
CA LEU A 24 0.61 3.59 -1.83
C LEU A 24 1.77 4.36 -1.22
N MET A 25 2.83 4.59 -1.98
CA MET A 25 3.96 5.40 -1.54
C MET A 25 3.55 6.85 -1.28
N HIS A 26 2.71 7.42 -2.16
CA HIS A 26 2.19 8.77 -2.02
C HIS A 26 1.36 8.89 -0.72
N TYR A 27 0.37 8.02 -0.53
CA TYR A 27 -0.46 8.03 0.68
C TYR A 27 0.37 7.80 1.94
N LEU A 28 1.31 6.85 1.96
CA LEU A 28 2.18 6.66 3.12
C LEU A 28 3.01 7.91 3.44
N ARG A 29 3.46 8.63 2.41
CA ARG A 29 4.20 9.89 2.59
C ARG A 29 3.34 10.98 3.24
N GLU A 30 2.04 11.06 2.93
CA GLU A 30 1.11 11.97 3.60
C GLU A 30 1.02 11.71 5.11
N TYR A 31 1.19 10.45 5.53
CA TYR A 31 1.28 10.06 6.96
C TYR A 31 2.70 10.16 7.54
N GLY A 32 3.63 10.81 6.82
CA GLY A 32 5.02 10.97 7.24
C GLY A 32 5.87 9.70 7.10
N ILE A 33 5.39 8.67 6.39
CA ILE A 33 6.09 7.40 6.21
C ILE A 33 6.75 7.39 4.83
N LYS A 34 8.04 7.73 4.77
CA LYS A 34 8.84 7.68 3.53
C LYS A 34 9.30 6.26 3.25
N VAL A 35 9.03 5.77 2.04
CA VAL A 35 9.31 4.41 1.57
C VAL A 35 9.73 4.42 0.10
N THR A 36 10.35 3.34 -0.35
CA THR A 36 10.65 3.09 -1.76
C THR A 36 9.66 2.09 -2.35
N GLN A 37 9.58 2.03 -3.69
CA GLN A 37 8.77 1.04 -4.38
C GLN A 37 9.20 -0.39 -4.02
N ALA A 38 10.51 -0.66 -3.92
CA ALA A 38 11.03 -1.96 -3.50
C ALA A 38 10.63 -2.35 -2.05
N THR A 39 10.36 -1.37 -1.19
CA THR A 39 9.86 -1.62 0.17
C THR A 39 8.37 -2.00 0.12
N ILE A 40 7.58 -1.27 -0.65
CA ILE A 40 6.15 -1.53 -0.83
C ILE A 40 5.90 -2.87 -1.52
N SER A 41 6.66 -3.19 -2.57
CA SER A 41 6.60 -4.48 -3.25
C SER A 41 6.84 -5.64 -2.28
N ARG A 42 7.82 -5.51 -1.36
CA ARG A 42 8.06 -6.51 -0.31
C ARG A 42 6.91 -6.59 0.69
N ASP A 43 6.40 -5.46 1.18
CA ASP A 43 5.29 -5.45 2.13
C ASP A 43 4.01 -6.06 1.52
N ILE A 44 3.68 -5.74 0.27
CA ILE A 44 2.53 -6.33 -0.45
C ILE A 44 2.66 -7.86 -0.50
N LYS A 45 3.85 -8.37 -0.85
CA LYS A 45 4.12 -9.81 -0.90
C LYS A 45 4.00 -10.46 0.48
N GLU A 46 4.57 -9.84 1.51
CA GLU A 46 4.51 -10.34 2.88
C GLU A 46 3.07 -10.34 3.45
N LEU A 47 2.30 -9.30 3.13
CA LEU A 47 0.90 -9.14 3.55
C LEU A 47 -0.08 -9.93 2.69
N ARG A 48 0.40 -10.58 1.61
CA ARG A 48 -0.42 -11.32 0.64
C ARG A 48 -1.57 -10.48 0.06
N LEU A 49 -1.31 -9.19 -0.17
CA LEU A 49 -2.29 -8.30 -0.79
C LEU A 49 -2.40 -8.63 -2.28
N ALA A 50 -3.61 -8.98 -2.71
CA ALA A 50 -3.95 -9.23 -4.10
C ALA A 50 -4.81 -8.08 -4.64
N LYS A 51 -4.52 -7.65 -5.88
CA LYS A 51 -5.41 -6.72 -6.59
C LYS A 51 -6.65 -7.50 -7.00
N VAL A 52 -7.79 -7.17 -6.42
CA VAL A 52 -9.07 -7.68 -6.90
C VAL A 52 -9.45 -6.86 -8.14
N PRO A 53 -9.81 -7.48 -9.26
CA PRO A 53 -10.37 -6.76 -10.39
C PRO A 53 -11.67 -6.10 -9.94
N ASN A 54 -11.67 -4.78 -9.81
CA ASN A 54 -12.90 -4.04 -9.67
C ASN A 54 -13.58 -4.16 -11.03
N GLY A 55 -14.77 -4.76 -11.11
CA GLY A 55 -15.48 -5.11 -12.35
C GLY A 55 -15.89 -3.93 -13.25
N ARG A 56 -15.19 -2.79 -13.18
CA ARG A 56 -15.21 -1.72 -14.16
C ARG A 56 -14.32 -2.13 -15.35
N GLY A 57 -14.81 -3.11 -16.11
CA GLY A 57 -14.40 -3.35 -17.49
C GLY A 57 -15.34 -2.64 -18.43
#